data_AF-X1MXX7-F1
#
_entry.id   AF-X1MXX7-F1
#
_cell.length_a   1.000
_cell.length_b   1.000
_cell.length_c   1.000
_cell.angle_alpha   90.00
_cell.angle_beta   90.00
_cell.angle_gamma   90.00
#
_symmetry.space_group_name_H-M   'P 1'
#
loop_
_entity.id
_entity.type
_entity.pdbx_description
1 polymer ?
#
loop_
_entity_poly.entity_id
_entity_poly.type
_entity_poly.pdbx_seq_one_letter_code
_entity_poly.pdbx_strand_id
1 'polypeptide(L)'
;MKQDGYRVVIGGLFIVLSLSALLGMGGCAHNRAQVIPVSNREVAALSAEDIVRVMLRAGFSDEQILELGTELRNELGLSGAAQINVGDKMEAIFAVDGDYVYVSSRLK
;
A
#
# COMPACT_ATOMS: atom_id res chain seq x y z
N MET A 1 -49.03 35.32 -48.47
CA MET A 1 -47.97 34.28 -48.45
C MET A 1 -46.90 34.72 -47.47
N LYS A 2 -46.57 33.86 -46.51
CA LYS A 2 -45.94 34.18 -45.23
C LYS A 2 -44.46 33.74 -45.25
N GLN A 3 -43.56 34.62 -44.81
CA GLN A 3 -42.15 34.31 -44.57
C GLN A 3 -42.04 33.57 -43.23
N ASP A 4 -41.31 32.46 -43.17
CA ASP A 4 -40.91 31.83 -41.91
C ASP A 4 -39.41 31.52 -41.95
N GLY A 5 -38.69 32.10 -40.98
CA GLY A 5 -37.24 32.12 -40.89
C GLY A 5 -36.64 30.89 -40.20
N TYR A 6 -35.38 30.61 -40.54
CA TYR A 6 -34.59 29.54 -39.95
C TYR A 6 -34.00 30.00 -38.60
N ARG A 7 -34.41 29.36 -37.50
CA ARG A 7 -33.75 29.44 -36.20
C ARG A 7 -33.44 28.02 -35.72
N VAL A 8 -32.18 27.62 -35.73
CA VAL A 8 -31.70 26.45 -34.97
C VAL A 8 -30.46 26.83 -34.15
N VAL A 9 -30.79 27.13 -32.89
CA VAL A 9 -30.06 27.08 -31.60
C VAL A 9 -28.56 26.71 -31.62
N ILE A 10 -27.72 27.72 -31.36
CA ILE A 10 -26.27 27.66 -31.05
C ILE A 10 -26.06 27.20 -29.58
N GLY A 11 -26.72 26.13 -29.14
CA GLY A 11 -26.80 25.76 -27.71
C GLY A 11 -26.28 24.37 -27.36
N GLY A 12 -26.09 23.48 -28.34
CA GLY A 12 -25.79 22.06 -28.08
C GLY A 12 -24.31 21.69 -28.01
N LEU A 13 -23.41 22.48 -28.65
CA LEU A 13 -22.04 22.03 -28.90
C LEU A 13 -21.08 22.24 -27.70
N PHE A 14 -21.39 23.16 -26.78
CA PHE A 14 -20.49 23.50 -25.67
C PHE A 14 -20.63 22.58 -24.44
N ILE A 15 -21.77 21.92 -24.25
CA ILE A 15 -22.01 21.13 -23.03
C ILE A 15 -21.23 19.81 -23.07
N VAL A 16 -20.96 19.27 -24.26
CA VAL A 16 -20.25 17.98 -24.41
C VAL A 16 -18.75 18.11 -24.11
N LEU A 17 -18.14 19.28 -24.30
CA LEU A 17 -16.72 19.50 -24.05
C LEU A 17 -16.35 19.59 -22.56
N SER A 18 -17.30 19.94 -21.68
CA SER A 18 -17.05 20.07 -20.24
C SER A 18 -17.10 18.73 -19.49
N LEU A 19 -17.77 17.71 -20.04
CA LEU A 19 -17.98 16.43 -19.34
C LEU A 19 -16.76 15.48 -19.45
N SER A 20 -15.91 15.67 -20.45
CA SER A 20 -14.72 14.84 -20.67
C SER A 20 -13.54 15.15 -19.74
N ALA A 21 -13.59 16.25 -18.99
CA ALA A 21 -12.50 16.66 -18.09
C ALA A 21 -12.48 15.91 -16.75
N LEU A 22 -13.54 15.17 -16.40
CA LEU A 22 -13.66 14.47 -15.11
C LEU A 22 -13.22 13.00 -15.15
N LEU A 23 -12.91 12.44 -16.32
CA LEU A 23 -12.51 11.03 -16.47
C LEU A 23 -10.98 10.81 -16.43
N GLY A 24 -10.18 11.86 -16.22
CA GLY A 24 -8.71 11.81 -16.29
C GLY A 24 -7.97 11.60 -14.97
N MET A 25 -8.64 11.56 -13.81
CA MET A 25 -7.99 11.36 -12.50
C MET A 25 -8.01 9.89 -12.07
N GLY A 26 -7.61 8.98 -12.96
CA GLY A 26 -7.18 7.64 -12.55
C GLY A 26 -5.81 7.76 -11.88
N GLY A 27 -5.79 8.13 -10.60
CA GLY A 27 -4.56 8.14 -9.81
C GLY A 27 -3.88 6.79 -9.92
N CYS A 28 -2.59 6.78 -10.27
CA CYS A 28 -1.77 5.57 -10.17
C CYS A 28 -1.74 5.17 -8.70
N ALA A 29 -2.58 4.23 -8.30
CA ALA A 29 -2.53 3.58 -7.01
C ALA A 29 -1.22 2.78 -6.97
N HIS A 30 -0.14 3.46 -6.59
CA HIS A 30 1.12 2.80 -6.30
C HIS A 30 0.87 1.96 -5.04
N ASN A 31 0.89 0.63 -5.18
CA ASN A 31 0.70 -0.30 -4.08
C ASN A 31 1.89 -0.19 -3.12
N ARG A 32 1.84 0.82 -2.25
CA ARG A 32 2.89 1.08 -1.28
C ARG A 32 2.86 -0.02 -0.23
N ALA A 33 4.03 -0.55 0.08
CA ALA A 33 4.16 -1.43 1.22
C ALA A 33 4.17 -0.59 2.51
N GLN A 34 3.54 -1.09 3.56
CA GLN A 34 3.45 -0.43 4.85
C GLN A 34 3.54 -1.44 5.99
N VAL A 35 4.19 -1.05 7.08
CA VAL A 35 4.24 -1.83 8.32
C VAL A 35 3.15 -1.34 9.26
N ILE A 36 2.36 -2.25 9.81
CA ILE A 36 1.28 -1.97 10.74
C ILE A 36 1.60 -2.66 12.07
N PRO A 37 1.66 -1.93 13.20
CA PRO A 37 1.85 -2.54 14.51
C PRO A 37 0.71 -3.51 14.85
N VAL A 38 1.08 -4.65 15.43
CA VAL A 38 0.14 -5.59 16.02
C VAL A 38 0.56 -5.83 17.47
N SER A 39 -0.37 -5.71 18.41
CA SER A 39 -0.06 -5.98 19.82
C SER A 39 0.37 -7.43 20.02
N ASN A 40 1.53 -7.62 20.63
CA ASN A 40 2.01 -8.91 21.10
C ASN A 40 2.41 -8.82 22.58
N ARG A 41 2.50 -9.97 23.26
CA ARG A 41 2.92 -10.01 24.67
C ARG A 41 4.41 -9.86 24.86
N GLU A 42 5.17 -10.16 23.82
CA GLU A 42 6.63 -10.22 23.86
C GLU A 42 7.20 -9.30 22.80
N VAL A 43 8.33 -8.68 23.12
CA VAL A 43 9.04 -7.73 22.25
C VAL A 43 10.49 -8.14 22.13
N ALA A 44 11.12 -7.86 21.00
CA ALA A 44 12.52 -8.18 20.77
C ALA A 44 13.21 -7.07 19.99
N ALA A 45 14.33 -6.58 20.54
CA ALA A 45 15.22 -5.64 19.86
C ALA A 45 16.16 -6.41 18.93
N LEU A 46 15.70 -6.68 17.71
CA LEU A 46 16.48 -7.39 16.70
C LEU A 46 17.61 -6.51 16.15
N SER A 47 18.72 -7.14 15.76
CA SER A 47 19.78 -6.47 15.01
C SER A 47 19.32 -6.17 13.57
N ALA A 48 20.04 -5.29 12.86
CA ALA A 48 19.73 -5.02 11.46
C ALA A 48 19.92 -6.28 10.60
N GLU A 49 20.98 -7.05 10.89
CA GLU A 49 21.29 -8.31 10.21
C GLU A 49 20.19 -9.36 10.41
N ASP A 50 19.63 -9.44 11.62
CA ASP A 50 18.51 -10.36 11.91
C ASP A 50 17.27 -10.00 11.11
N ILE A 51 16.91 -8.71 11.06
CA ILE A 51 15.76 -8.23 10.29
C ILE A 51 15.91 -8.57 8.81
N VAL A 52 17.07 -8.28 8.21
CA VAL A 52 17.36 -8.62 6.82
C VAL A 52 17.20 -10.13 6.59
N ARG A 53 17.78 -10.97 7.46
CA ARG A 53 17.66 -12.43 7.35
C ARG A 53 16.22 -12.93 7.42
N VAL A 54 15.43 -12.40 8.35
CA VAL A 54 14.05 -12.85 8.55
C VAL A 54 13.16 -12.38 7.40
N MET A 55 13.36 -11.16 6.89
CA MET A 55 12.63 -10.65 5.72
C MET A 55 12.97 -11.39 4.42
N LEU A 56 14.24 -11.70 4.16
CA LEU A 56 14.65 -12.53 3.02
C LEU A 56 14.03 -13.94 3.09
N ARG A 57 13.98 -14.53 4.29
CA ARG A 57 13.31 -15.82 4.50
C ARG A 57 11.82 -15.72 4.21
N ALA A 58 11.18 -14.63 4.63
CA ALA A 58 9.77 -14.33 4.35
C ALA A 58 9.48 -14.03 2.86
N GLY A 59 10.51 -13.83 2.03
CA GLY A 59 10.39 -13.65 0.58
C GLY A 59 10.37 -12.20 0.10
N PHE A 60 10.73 -11.24 0.95
CA PHE A 60 10.87 -9.84 0.55
C PHE A 60 12.14 -9.64 -0.29
N SER A 61 12.08 -8.72 -1.26
CA SER A 61 13.23 -8.30 -2.05
C SER A 61 14.15 -7.35 -1.26
N ASP A 62 15.37 -7.17 -1.74
CA ASP A 62 16.34 -6.24 -1.12
C ASP A 62 15.80 -4.81 -1.06
N GLU A 63 15.09 -4.35 -2.09
CA GLU A 63 14.45 -3.03 -2.11
C GLU A 63 13.37 -2.90 -1.03
N GLN A 64 12.51 -3.92 -0.89
CA GLN A 64 11.49 -3.92 0.15
C GLN A 64 12.09 -3.95 1.56
N ILE A 65 13.23 -4.63 1.73
CA ILE A 65 13.97 -4.67 3.00
C ILE A 65 14.54 -3.30 3.33
N LEU A 66 15.09 -2.58 2.35
CA LEU A 66 15.57 -1.22 2.54
C LEU A 66 14.43 -0.26 2.92
N GLU A 67 13.25 -0.43 2.31
CA GLU A 67 12.09 0.42 2.56
C GLU A 67 11.42 0.15 3.92
N LEU A 68 11.23 -1.12 4.27
CA LEU A 68 10.38 -1.53 5.40
C LEU A 68 11.17 -2.00 6.63
N GLY A 69 12.43 -2.38 6.46
CA GLY A 69 13.19 -3.07 7.51
C GLY A 69 13.38 -2.24 8.77
N THR A 70 13.58 -0.92 8.64
CA THR A 70 13.71 -0.03 9.81
C THR A 70 12.40 0.05 10.60
N GLU A 71 11.27 0.19 9.91
CA GLU A 71 9.96 0.29 10.56
C GLU A 71 9.58 -1.06 11.21
N LEU A 72 9.79 -2.17 10.49
CA LEU A 72 9.59 -3.52 11.03
C LEU A 72 10.40 -3.75 12.31
N ARG A 73 11.68 -3.37 12.31
CA ARG A 73 12.56 -3.49 13.47
C ARG A 73 12.01 -2.73 14.68
N ASN A 74 11.57 -1.50 14.45
CA ASN A 74 11.01 -0.67 15.51
C ASN A 74 9.73 -1.29 16.06
N GLU A 75 8.84 -1.78 15.20
CA GLU A 75 7.58 -2.37 15.66
C GLU A 75 7.77 -3.70 16.40
N LEU A 76 8.73 -4.53 16.00
CA LEU A 76 9.07 -5.73 16.78
C LEU A 76 9.68 -5.39 18.15
N GLY A 77 10.39 -4.26 18.25
CA GLY A 77 10.93 -3.77 19.52
C GLY A 77 9.92 -3.07 20.43
N LEU A 78 8.86 -2.47 19.86
CA LEU A 78 7.86 -1.68 20.58
C LEU A 78 6.55 -2.43 20.81
N SER A 79 6.00 -2.99 19.74
CA SER A 79 4.68 -3.65 19.69
C SER A 79 4.80 -5.17 19.78
N GLY A 80 5.95 -5.72 19.39
CA GLY A 80 6.26 -7.15 19.50
C GLY A 80 5.69 -8.02 18.38
N ALA A 81 4.81 -7.46 17.57
CA ALA A 81 4.39 -8.00 16.29
C ALA A 81 4.12 -6.87 15.30
N ALA A 82 4.24 -7.21 14.02
CA ALA A 82 4.01 -6.28 12.92
C ALA A 82 3.48 -7.03 11.71
N GLN A 83 2.56 -6.39 11.01
CA GLN A 83 1.98 -6.85 9.77
C GLN A 83 2.52 -6.00 8.62
N ILE A 84 2.92 -6.63 7.52
CA ILE A 84 3.27 -5.92 6.29
C ILE A 84 2.12 -6.05 5.30
N ASN A 85 1.58 -4.91 4.90
CA ASN A 85 0.59 -4.80 3.85
C ASN A 85 1.21 -4.24 2.58
N VAL A 86 0.78 -4.74 1.42
CA VAL A 86 1.10 -4.17 0.11
C VAL A 86 -0.22 -3.80 -0.57
N GLY A 87 -0.50 -2.50 -0.65
CA GLY A 87 -1.85 -2.02 -0.95
C GLY A 87 -2.85 -2.53 0.11
N ASP A 88 -3.96 -3.11 -0.34
CA ASP A 88 -5.02 -3.61 0.54
C ASP A 88 -4.82 -5.06 1.02
N LYS A 89 -3.67 -5.68 0.70
CA LYS A 89 -3.38 -7.08 1.01
C LYS A 89 -2.37 -7.21 2.13
N MET A 90 -2.67 -8.09 3.07
CA MET A 90 -1.69 -8.56 4.07
C MET A 90 -0.78 -9.60 3.42
N GLU A 91 0.50 -9.23 3.29
CA GLU A 91 1.52 -10.08 2.67
C GLU A 91 2.28 -10.89 3.72
N ALA A 92 2.54 -10.32 4.90
CA ALA A 92 3.21 -11.03 5.97
C ALA A 92 2.83 -10.54 7.37
N ILE A 93 3.00 -11.41 8.36
CA ILE A 93 2.97 -11.09 9.79
C ILE A 93 4.23 -11.63 10.44
N PHE A 94 4.87 -10.79 11.25
CA PHE A 94 6.02 -11.09 12.08
C PHE A 94 5.59 -10.96 13.54
N ALA A 95 5.90 -11.93 14.38
CA ALA A 95 5.59 -11.90 15.81
C ALA A 95 6.73 -12.50 16.63
N VAL A 96 7.08 -11.85 17.73
CA VAL A 96 8.08 -12.35 18.68
C VAL A 96 7.46 -13.46 19.54
N ASP A 97 8.18 -14.56 19.71
CA ASP A 97 7.80 -15.69 20.56
C ASP A 97 9.07 -16.29 21.20
N GLY A 98 9.33 -15.90 22.44
CA GLY A 98 10.55 -16.15 23.18
C GLY A 98 11.78 -15.61 22.45
N ASP A 99 12.73 -16.52 22.17
CA ASP A 99 13.96 -16.24 21.44
C ASP A 99 13.78 -16.30 19.91
N TYR A 100 12.55 -16.43 19.43
CA TYR A 100 12.24 -16.62 18.01
C TYR A 100 11.34 -15.49 17.46
N VAL A 101 11.42 -15.31 16.15
CA VAL A 101 10.45 -14.49 15.39
C VAL A 101 9.67 -15.43 14.49
N TYR A 102 8.39 -15.60 14.80
CA TYR A 102 7.46 -16.30 13.93
C TYR A 102 7.13 -15.44 12.71
N VAL A 103 7.13 -16.06 11.54
CA VAL A 103 6.78 -15.43 10.27
C VAL A 103 5.71 -16.26 9.58
N SER A 104 4.65 -15.59 9.16
CA SER A 104 3.70 -16.11 8.18
C SER A 104 3.72 -15.16 6.98
N SER A 105 3.96 -15.68 5.78
CA SER A 105 4.08 -14.88 4.56
C SER A 105 3.33 -15.55 3.41
N ARG A 106 2.80 -14.73 2.49
CA ARG A 106 2.16 -15.16 1.23
C ARG A 106 3.06 -14.96 0.01
N LEU A 107 4.25 -14.41 0.19
CA LEU A 107 5.19 -14.10 -0.90
C LEU A 107 5.94 -15.34 -1.43
N LYS A 108 5.80 -16.50 -0.77
CA LYS A 108 6.41 -17.78 -1.14
C LYS A 108 5.40 -18.91 -1.15
#